data_AF-A0A9Q4HS10-F1
#
_entry.id   AF-A0A9Q4HS10-F1
#
_cell.length_a   1.000
_cell.length_b   1.000
_cell.length_c   1.000
_cell.angle_alpha   90.00
_cell.angle_beta   90.00
_cell.angle_gamma   90.00
#
_symmetry.space_group_name_H-M   'P 1'
#
loop_
_entity.id
_entity.type
_entity.pdbx_description
1 polymer ?
#
loop_
_entity_poly.entity_id
_entity_poly.type
_entity_poly.pdbx_seq_one_letter_code
_entity_poly.pdbx_strand_id
1 'polypeptide(L)'
;MAHIVEHEDIWIESSETLSWKQKFDDTLNYENLKINEGNYTDYKPSKLQFCFVSSIAQQNIKVRINCANRLSNIHGKNAAICRYEESEQQWVLIEHDWDADNKTLSFETDFIGIYGVFINHYWYTSLTQRMADEYPIWTKIRQTKNSAGQLFLNFFGIELETVQDYLEWIQDQKYIQTADLKTLDWIYMYQLPEIKTSDVISPTRFNGIEDIDVTVLESLKEFFYNERNEGGILDYKENKFYTVKNHGQLTFNISNEDSKVSIKVKPTNFHIWNAFDEFGLLVGVERLYLEKNGDYKERILDVFRYPSGTHDTGLTNGIARDLRMIQRKDKAEKYIKWKDDSKDLVLKNQSQKNIDVRTLRIDDKNLREDQFHVDSIGNIRVYALNQNKQHTVSFISDLEKFELFNKTNESLYKIMFQEDGQATFTLFKWVEYINTIAPIMWDRFKWDEGYWDAIDKSLTGLGYVPNIWDSNIEIWKEYKFDSDQ
;
A
#
# COMPACT_ATOMS: atom_id res chain seq x y z
N MET A 1 -17.91 -8.10 -27.19
CA MET A 1 -16.78 -7.58 -26.39
C MET A 1 -17.12 -7.91 -24.94
N ALA A 2 -16.17 -8.40 -24.15
CA ALA A 2 -16.46 -8.67 -22.74
C ALA A 2 -16.73 -7.35 -22.00
N HIS A 3 -17.78 -7.33 -21.20
CA HIS A 3 -18.10 -6.22 -20.31
C HIS A 3 -17.36 -6.46 -19.00
N ILE A 4 -16.51 -5.50 -18.60
CA ILE A 4 -15.73 -5.61 -17.36
C ILE A 4 -16.24 -4.56 -16.38
N VAL A 5 -16.59 -5.01 -15.19
CA VAL A 5 -16.91 -4.17 -14.04
C VAL A 5 -15.79 -4.33 -13.02
N GLU A 6 -15.13 -3.22 -12.68
CA GLU A 6 -14.05 -3.20 -11.69
C GLU A 6 -14.46 -2.27 -10.54
N HIS A 7 -14.62 -2.85 -9.35
CA HIS A 7 -14.94 -2.15 -8.11
C HIS A 7 -14.02 -2.60 -6.98
N GLU A 8 -13.95 -1.83 -5.88
CA GLU A 8 -13.09 -2.14 -4.72
C GLU A 8 -13.40 -3.52 -4.10
N ASP A 9 -14.66 -3.93 -4.16
CA ASP A 9 -15.20 -5.16 -3.57
C ASP A 9 -15.16 -6.36 -4.51
N ILE A 10 -15.31 -6.12 -5.81
CA ILE A 10 -15.63 -7.14 -6.78
C ILE A 10 -15.15 -6.75 -8.18
N TRP A 11 -14.61 -7.74 -8.89
CA TRP A 11 -14.32 -7.66 -10.32
C TRP A 11 -15.21 -8.66 -11.03
N ILE A 12 -15.86 -8.23 -12.11
CA ILE A 12 -16.79 -9.05 -12.90
C ILE A 12 -16.45 -8.90 -14.37
N GLU A 13 -16.33 -10.02 -15.08
CA GLU A 13 -16.27 -10.08 -16.53
C GLU A 13 -17.51 -10.84 -17.02
N SER A 14 -18.32 -10.22 -17.87
CA SER A 14 -19.54 -10.81 -18.42
C SER A 14 -19.62 -10.67 -19.94
N SER A 15 -20.30 -11.62 -20.59
CA SER A 15 -20.53 -11.53 -22.03
C SER A 15 -21.52 -10.43 -22.42
N GLU A 16 -22.46 -10.10 -21.53
CA GLU A 16 -23.49 -9.07 -21.75
C GLU A 16 -23.45 -8.01 -20.64
N THR A 17 -24.23 -6.93 -20.81
CA THR A 17 -24.29 -5.87 -19.78
C THR A 17 -24.90 -6.41 -18.49
N LEU A 18 -24.18 -6.23 -17.37
CA LEU A 18 -24.58 -6.71 -16.05
C LEU A 18 -24.49 -5.59 -15.02
N SER A 19 -25.52 -5.50 -14.19
CA SER A 19 -25.54 -4.64 -13.01
C SER A 19 -25.39 -5.49 -11.75
N TRP A 20 -24.78 -4.94 -10.71
CA TRP A 20 -24.59 -5.66 -9.45
C TRP A 20 -24.88 -4.75 -8.25
N LYS A 21 -25.21 -5.38 -7.12
CA LYS A 21 -25.38 -4.71 -5.83
C LYS A 21 -24.87 -5.60 -4.70
N GLN A 22 -23.99 -5.08 -3.85
CA GLN A 22 -23.70 -5.71 -2.57
C GLN A 22 -24.80 -5.32 -1.57
N LYS A 23 -25.59 -6.30 -1.11
CA LYS A 23 -26.60 -6.11 -0.08
C LYS A 23 -26.81 -7.45 0.61
N PHE A 24 -26.59 -7.47 1.91
CA PHE A 24 -26.99 -8.60 2.74
C PHE A 24 -28.51 -8.59 2.92
N ASP A 25 -29.16 -9.71 2.60
CA ASP A 25 -30.60 -9.85 2.72
C ASP A 25 -30.92 -10.84 3.84
N ASP A 26 -31.33 -10.28 4.99
CA ASP A 26 -31.67 -11.03 6.20
C ASP A 26 -32.96 -11.86 6.03
N THR A 27 -33.71 -11.68 4.94
CA THR A 27 -34.99 -12.38 4.70
C THR A 27 -34.83 -13.74 4.01
N LEU A 28 -33.63 -14.04 3.50
CA LEU A 28 -33.34 -15.32 2.85
C LEU A 28 -33.21 -16.45 3.88
N ASN A 29 -33.43 -17.68 3.43
CA ASN A 29 -33.30 -18.84 4.30
C ASN A 29 -31.82 -19.16 4.58
N TYR A 30 -31.38 -18.96 5.82
CA TYR A 30 -30.05 -19.34 6.31
C TYR A 30 -30.10 -20.50 7.31
N GLU A 31 -31.26 -21.09 7.55
CA GLU A 31 -31.46 -22.21 8.45
C GLU A 31 -31.45 -23.53 7.69
N ASN A 32 -30.99 -24.62 8.33
CA ASN A 32 -30.97 -25.98 7.76
C ASN A 32 -30.34 -26.05 6.36
N LEU A 33 -29.20 -25.38 6.19
CA LEU A 33 -28.49 -25.33 4.92
C LEU A 33 -28.07 -26.73 4.48
N LYS A 34 -28.41 -27.12 3.23
CA LYS A 34 -27.97 -28.41 2.63
C LYS A 34 -26.45 -28.59 2.70
N ILE A 35 -25.69 -27.50 2.58
CA ILE A 35 -24.22 -27.48 2.70
C ILE A 35 -23.71 -27.88 4.11
N ASN A 36 -24.59 -27.93 5.12
CA ASN A 36 -24.30 -28.35 6.50
C ASN A 36 -24.76 -29.78 6.83
N GLU A 37 -25.22 -30.58 5.85
CA GLU A 37 -25.67 -31.96 6.09
C GLU A 37 -24.54 -32.96 6.41
N GLY A 38 -23.27 -32.52 6.41
CA GLY A 38 -22.09 -33.34 6.63
C GLY A 38 -21.47 -33.25 8.02
N ASN A 39 -20.54 -34.16 8.32
CA ASN A 39 -19.57 -33.92 9.39
C ASN A 39 -18.56 -32.88 8.92
N TYR A 40 -18.08 -32.04 9.83
CA TYR A 40 -17.09 -30.99 9.55
C TYR A 40 -17.60 -29.87 8.64
N THR A 41 -18.89 -29.58 8.73
CA THR A 41 -19.54 -28.47 8.05
C THR A 41 -20.35 -27.67 9.06
N ASP A 42 -19.91 -26.45 9.35
CA ASP A 42 -20.67 -25.41 10.06
C ASP A 42 -20.56 -24.11 9.27
N TYR A 43 -21.12 -24.11 8.07
CA TYR A 43 -21.17 -22.94 7.21
C TYR A 43 -22.15 -21.91 7.76
N LYS A 44 -21.65 -20.70 7.99
CA LYS A 44 -22.44 -19.52 8.36
C LYS A 44 -22.34 -18.46 7.28
N PRO A 45 -23.43 -17.75 6.96
CA PRO A 45 -23.39 -16.69 5.95
C PRO A 45 -22.51 -15.54 6.43
N SER A 46 -21.64 -15.05 5.56
CA SER A 46 -20.98 -13.76 5.76
C SER A 46 -21.83 -12.64 5.16
N LYS A 47 -21.51 -11.39 5.54
CA LYS A 47 -22.13 -10.18 4.98
C LYS A 47 -21.67 -9.87 3.53
N LEU A 48 -20.81 -10.73 2.95
CA LEU A 48 -20.42 -10.67 1.54
C LEU A 48 -21.47 -11.36 0.67
N GLN A 49 -22.51 -10.59 0.33
CA GLN A 49 -23.60 -11.03 -0.54
C GLN A 49 -23.76 -10.07 -1.72
N PHE A 50 -23.82 -10.64 -2.93
CA PHE A 50 -23.87 -9.93 -4.20
C PHE A 50 -25.09 -10.38 -4.99
N CYS A 51 -25.84 -9.41 -5.51
CA CYS A 51 -26.95 -9.65 -6.42
C CYS A 51 -26.57 -9.18 -7.82
N PHE A 52 -26.63 -10.08 -8.80
CA PHE A 52 -26.37 -9.80 -10.21
C PHE A 52 -27.68 -9.73 -10.98
N VAL A 53 -27.86 -8.65 -11.73
CA VAL A 53 -29.07 -8.38 -12.53
C VAL A 53 -28.67 -8.02 -13.95
N SER A 54 -29.28 -8.69 -14.93
CA SER A 54 -29.09 -8.43 -16.36
C SER A 54 -30.39 -8.66 -17.12
N SER A 55 -30.49 -8.11 -18.33
CA SER A 55 -31.60 -8.38 -19.26
C SER A 55 -31.58 -9.80 -19.80
N ILE A 56 -30.42 -10.47 -19.77
CA ILE A 56 -30.24 -11.84 -20.24
C ILE A 56 -29.97 -12.74 -19.03
N ALA A 57 -30.83 -13.75 -18.85
CA ALA A 57 -30.80 -14.63 -17.69
C ALA A 57 -29.59 -15.58 -17.69
N GLN A 58 -29.09 -15.95 -18.88
CA GLN A 58 -27.98 -16.88 -19.03
C GLN A 58 -26.84 -16.25 -19.83
N GLN A 59 -25.70 -16.08 -19.19
CA GLN A 59 -24.51 -15.47 -19.78
C GLN A 59 -23.28 -15.91 -18.99
N ASN A 60 -22.13 -16.02 -19.66
CA ASN A 60 -20.90 -16.38 -18.97
C ASN A 60 -20.42 -15.21 -18.12
N ILE A 61 -20.32 -15.44 -16.80
CA ILE A 61 -19.89 -14.44 -15.81
C ILE A 61 -18.70 -15.03 -15.04
N LYS A 62 -17.58 -14.31 -15.05
CA LYS A 62 -16.43 -14.57 -14.20
C LYS A 62 -16.39 -13.53 -13.10
N VAL A 63 -16.25 -13.97 -11.86
CA VAL A 63 -16.29 -13.10 -10.70
C VAL A 63 -15.05 -13.30 -9.85
N ARG A 64 -14.49 -12.20 -9.33
CA ARG A 64 -13.49 -12.21 -8.27
C ARG A 64 -13.95 -11.30 -7.14
N ILE A 65 -14.15 -11.87 -5.96
CA ILE A 65 -14.51 -11.16 -4.74
C ILE A 65 -13.24 -10.86 -3.96
N ASN A 66 -13.04 -9.59 -3.61
CA ASN A 66 -11.92 -9.16 -2.80
C ASN A 66 -12.24 -9.36 -1.31
N CYS A 67 -11.48 -10.24 -0.65
CA CYS A 67 -11.66 -10.60 0.76
C CYS A 67 -10.57 -10.00 1.66
N ALA A 68 -9.63 -9.22 1.12
CA ALA A 68 -8.58 -8.57 1.89
C ALA A 68 -9.17 -7.67 3.01
N ASN A 69 -8.70 -7.86 4.24
CA ASN A 69 -9.20 -7.19 5.46
C ASN A 69 -10.72 -7.40 5.72
N ARG A 70 -11.32 -8.38 5.06
CA ARG A 70 -12.73 -8.79 5.28
C ARG A 70 -12.79 -10.14 5.95
N LEU A 71 -11.98 -11.08 5.45
CA LEU A 71 -11.82 -12.41 5.99
C LEU A 71 -10.36 -12.59 6.42
N SER A 72 -10.15 -13.36 7.49
CA SER A 72 -8.81 -13.88 7.80
C SER A 72 -8.41 -14.93 6.75
N ASN A 73 -7.12 -15.23 6.66
CA ASN A 73 -6.61 -16.26 5.73
C ASN A 73 -7.31 -17.61 5.97
N ILE A 74 -7.40 -18.03 7.24
CA ILE A 74 -8.08 -19.27 7.61
C ILE A 74 -9.58 -19.28 7.25
N HIS A 75 -10.28 -18.14 7.40
CA HIS A 75 -11.69 -18.04 6.98
C HIS A 75 -11.83 -18.07 5.46
N GLY A 76 -10.94 -17.41 4.72
CA GLY A 76 -10.93 -17.44 3.24
C GLY A 76 -10.67 -18.84 2.68
N LYS A 77 -9.69 -19.56 3.26
CA LYS A 77 -9.35 -20.95 2.91
C LYS A 77 -10.52 -21.92 3.12
N ASN A 78 -11.36 -21.65 4.12
CA ASN A 78 -12.51 -22.48 4.49
C ASN A 78 -13.85 -21.82 4.12
N ALA A 79 -13.83 -20.84 3.21
CA ALA A 79 -15.03 -20.22 2.69
C ALA A 79 -15.65 -21.10 1.58
N ALA A 80 -16.93 -20.86 1.30
CA ALA A 80 -17.66 -21.43 0.20
C ALA A 80 -18.50 -20.36 -0.49
N ILE A 81 -18.62 -20.43 -1.81
CA ILE A 81 -19.52 -19.56 -2.57
C ILE A 81 -20.80 -20.34 -2.84
N CYS A 82 -21.94 -19.75 -2.48
CA CYS A 82 -23.24 -20.35 -2.73
C CYS A 82 -24.13 -19.41 -3.55
N ARG A 83 -24.93 -19.98 -4.45
CA ARG A 83 -26.03 -19.29 -5.14
C ARG A 83 -27.34 -19.58 -4.43
N TYR A 84 -28.17 -18.57 -4.27
CA TYR A 84 -29.53 -18.77 -3.79
C TYR A 84 -30.46 -19.19 -4.95
N GLU A 85 -31.13 -20.32 -4.80
CA GLU A 85 -32.17 -20.77 -5.72
C GLU A 85 -33.55 -20.42 -5.17
N GLU A 86 -34.21 -19.46 -5.80
CA GLU A 86 -35.53 -18.97 -5.38
C GLU A 86 -36.62 -20.06 -5.44
N SER A 87 -36.51 -21.01 -6.37
CA SER A 87 -37.48 -22.10 -6.53
C SER A 87 -37.50 -23.08 -5.36
N GLU A 88 -36.32 -23.38 -4.80
CA GLU A 88 -36.18 -24.31 -3.67
C GLU A 88 -36.03 -23.58 -2.32
N GLN A 89 -35.86 -22.25 -2.34
CA GLN A 89 -35.51 -21.42 -1.19
C GLN A 89 -34.26 -21.92 -0.45
N GLN A 90 -33.24 -22.28 -1.23
CA GLN A 90 -32.04 -22.95 -0.73
C GLN A 90 -30.77 -22.42 -1.36
N TRP A 91 -29.66 -22.55 -0.63
CA TRP A 91 -28.32 -22.22 -1.08
C TRP A 91 -27.65 -23.44 -1.70
N VAL A 92 -27.13 -23.26 -2.91
CA VAL A 92 -26.43 -24.30 -3.68
C VAL A 92 -24.97 -23.91 -3.82
N LEU A 93 -24.08 -24.82 -3.47
CA LEU A 93 -22.62 -24.64 -3.56
C LEU A 93 -22.18 -24.48 -5.01
N ILE A 94 -21.23 -23.57 -5.23
CA ILE A 94 -20.61 -23.31 -6.53
C ILE A 94 -19.11 -23.63 -6.42
N GLU A 95 -18.59 -24.21 -7.49
CA GLU A 95 -17.15 -24.37 -7.64
C GLU A 95 -16.45 -23.01 -7.66
N HIS A 96 -15.40 -22.89 -6.87
CA HIS A 96 -14.68 -21.64 -6.68
C HIS A 96 -13.24 -21.92 -6.25
N ASP A 97 -12.39 -20.92 -6.45
CA ASP A 97 -10.98 -20.95 -6.09
C ASP A 97 -10.65 -19.87 -5.06
N TRP A 98 -9.81 -20.20 -4.09
CA TRP A 98 -9.22 -19.26 -3.14
C TRP A 98 -7.78 -18.94 -3.54
N ASP A 99 -7.51 -17.68 -3.84
CA ASP A 99 -6.16 -17.15 -4.03
C ASP A 99 -5.68 -16.54 -2.71
N ALA A 100 -4.78 -17.25 -2.02
CA ALA A 100 -4.24 -16.83 -0.73
C ALA A 100 -3.38 -15.57 -0.81
N ASP A 101 -2.65 -15.38 -1.92
CA ASP A 101 -1.71 -14.26 -2.09
C ASP A 101 -2.48 -12.96 -2.33
N ASN A 102 -3.52 -13.02 -3.18
CA ASN A 102 -4.35 -11.85 -3.48
C ASN A 102 -5.52 -11.68 -2.51
N LYS A 103 -5.79 -12.68 -1.66
CA LYS A 103 -6.95 -12.77 -0.77
C LYS A 103 -8.27 -12.61 -1.54
N THR A 104 -8.40 -13.36 -2.63
CA THR A 104 -9.57 -13.27 -3.52
C THR A 104 -10.24 -14.62 -3.70
N LEU A 105 -11.57 -14.62 -3.67
CA LEU A 105 -12.41 -15.76 -4.06
C LEU A 105 -12.86 -15.59 -5.51
N SER A 106 -12.60 -16.58 -6.35
CA SER A 106 -12.92 -16.54 -7.79
C SER A 106 -13.89 -17.65 -8.16
N PHE A 107 -14.87 -17.35 -9.02
CA PHE A 107 -15.78 -18.36 -9.56
C PHE A 107 -16.31 -17.97 -10.93
N GLU A 108 -16.81 -18.97 -11.67
CA GLU A 108 -17.49 -18.79 -12.95
C GLU A 108 -18.93 -19.31 -12.85
N THR A 109 -19.86 -18.61 -13.49
CA THR A 109 -21.28 -18.99 -13.50
C THR A 109 -21.93 -18.54 -14.79
N ASP A 110 -22.94 -19.29 -15.23
CA ASP A 110 -23.76 -18.91 -16.37
C ASP A 110 -25.08 -18.22 -15.97
N PHE A 111 -25.34 -18.05 -14.66
CA PHE A 111 -26.63 -17.60 -14.15
C PHE A 111 -26.53 -16.26 -13.43
N ILE A 112 -27.53 -15.41 -13.61
CA ILE A 112 -27.74 -14.24 -12.73
C ILE A 112 -28.42 -14.67 -11.43
N GLY A 113 -28.43 -13.79 -10.42
CA GLY A 113 -29.08 -14.05 -9.13
C GLY A 113 -28.26 -13.60 -7.94
N ILE A 114 -28.56 -14.19 -6.77
CA ILE A 114 -27.94 -13.85 -5.49
C ILE A 114 -26.84 -14.85 -5.17
N TYR A 115 -25.66 -14.34 -4.85
CA TYR A 115 -24.47 -15.08 -4.48
C TYR A 115 -24.01 -14.63 -3.10
N GLY A 116 -23.67 -15.57 -2.23
CA GLY A 116 -23.20 -15.31 -0.87
C GLY A 116 -21.93 -16.09 -0.57
N VAL A 117 -21.03 -15.48 0.20
CA VAL A 117 -19.88 -16.18 0.77
C VAL A 117 -20.26 -16.73 2.14
N PHE A 118 -20.05 -18.02 2.35
CA PHE A 118 -20.27 -18.73 3.60
C PHE A 118 -18.95 -19.15 4.20
N ILE A 119 -18.77 -19.03 5.51
CA ILE A 119 -17.54 -19.41 6.21
C ILE A 119 -17.80 -20.70 6.97
N ASN A 120 -17.01 -21.75 6.72
CA ASN A 120 -17.06 -22.95 7.54
C ASN A 120 -16.34 -22.69 8.86
N HIS A 121 -17.04 -22.77 9.98
CA HIS A 121 -16.45 -22.63 11.32
C HIS A 121 -16.00 -23.96 11.92
N TYR A 122 -16.19 -25.08 11.22
CA TYR A 122 -15.89 -26.39 11.75
C TYR A 122 -15.35 -27.36 10.67
N TRP A 123 -14.24 -27.01 10.02
CA TRP A 123 -13.61 -27.87 9.01
C TRP A 123 -12.69 -28.92 9.63
N TYR A 124 -12.40 -30.00 8.89
CA TYR A 124 -11.47 -31.02 9.35
C TYR A 124 -10.02 -30.59 9.14
N THR A 125 -9.21 -30.58 10.20
CA THR A 125 -7.81 -30.13 10.12
C THR A 125 -6.82 -31.29 10.04
N SER A 126 -5.66 -31.05 9.43
CA SER A 126 -4.56 -32.01 9.41
C SER A 126 -3.98 -32.25 10.81
N LEU A 127 -4.04 -31.25 11.70
CA LEU A 127 -3.62 -31.37 13.10
C LEU A 127 -4.52 -32.32 13.88
N THR A 128 -5.83 -32.35 13.60
CA THR A 128 -6.75 -33.34 14.16
C THR A 128 -6.32 -34.75 13.83
N GLN A 129 -5.97 -35.02 12.57
CA GLN A 129 -5.49 -36.33 12.15
C GLN A 129 -4.19 -36.70 12.88
N ARG A 130 -3.24 -35.75 12.99
CA ARG A 130 -1.99 -35.96 13.74
C ARG A 130 -2.24 -36.32 15.20
N MET A 131 -3.15 -35.61 15.87
CA MET A 131 -3.52 -35.94 17.25
C MET A 131 -4.22 -37.30 17.36
N ALA A 132 -5.07 -37.65 16.39
CA ALA A 132 -5.74 -38.95 16.36
C ALA A 132 -4.76 -40.12 16.12
N ASP A 133 -3.68 -39.88 15.38
CA ASP A 133 -2.65 -40.88 15.08
C ASP A 133 -1.81 -41.28 16.31
N GLU A 134 -1.77 -40.45 17.35
CA GLU A 134 -1.13 -40.77 18.64
C GLU A 134 -1.92 -41.81 19.46
N TYR A 135 -3.21 -42.02 19.14
CA TYR A 135 -4.00 -43.03 19.83
C TYR A 135 -3.67 -44.45 19.33
N PRO A 136 -3.91 -45.50 20.14
CA PRO A 136 -3.69 -46.87 19.70
C PRO A 136 -4.51 -47.22 18.45
N ILE A 137 -3.92 -48.01 17.54
CA ILE A 137 -4.49 -48.39 16.22
C ILE A 137 -5.87 -49.04 16.33
N TRP A 138 -6.15 -49.74 17.42
CA TRP A 138 -7.43 -50.41 17.65
C TRP A 138 -8.57 -49.46 18.04
N THR A 139 -8.27 -48.19 18.35
CA THR A 139 -9.29 -47.22 18.78
C THR A 139 -10.07 -46.65 17.59
N LYS A 140 -11.38 -46.44 17.78
CA LYS A 140 -12.22 -45.74 16.78
C LYS A 140 -11.73 -44.32 16.49
N ILE A 141 -11.11 -43.66 17.47
CA ILE A 141 -10.53 -42.33 17.31
C ILE A 141 -9.47 -42.36 16.21
N ARG A 142 -8.56 -43.33 16.19
CA ARG A 142 -7.57 -43.38 15.11
C ARG A 142 -8.14 -43.89 13.77
N GLN A 143 -9.10 -44.80 13.81
CA GLN A 143 -9.59 -45.50 12.63
C GLN A 143 -10.53 -44.67 11.75
N THR A 144 -11.28 -43.73 12.31
CA THR A 144 -12.34 -43.02 11.58
C THR A 144 -12.45 -41.57 11.98
N LYS A 145 -12.46 -40.69 10.96
CA LYS A 145 -12.75 -39.26 11.11
C LYS A 145 -14.09 -39.03 11.78
N ASN A 146 -15.13 -39.74 11.36
CA ASN A 146 -16.49 -39.58 11.89
C ASN A 146 -16.69 -40.11 13.33
N SER A 147 -15.62 -40.48 14.05
CA SER A 147 -15.75 -40.89 15.45
C SER A 147 -16.03 -39.67 16.34
N ALA A 148 -16.88 -39.84 17.36
CA ALA A 148 -17.15 -38.78 18.34
C ALA A 148 -15.87 -38.20 18.98
N GLY A 149 -14.86 -39.04 19.18
CA GLY A 149 -13.56 -38.62 19.69
C GLY A 149 -12.77 -37.74 18.70
N GLN A 150 -12.73 -38.07 17.40
CA GLN A 150 -12.08 -37.18 16.43
C GLN A 150 -12.87 -35.89 16.20
N LEU A 151 -14.20 -35.92 16.24
CA LEU A 151 -15.01 -34.70 16.22
C LEU A 151 -14.64 -33.80 17.41
N PHE A 152 -14.56 -34.36 18.62
CA PHE A 152 -14.10 -33.61 19.78
C PHE A 152 -12.66 -33.07 19.63
N LEU A 153 -11.72 -33.90 19.18
CA LEU A 153 -10.33 -33.48 18.92
C LEU A 153 -10.24 -32.39 17.86
N ASN A 154 -11.17 -32.38 16.90
CA ASN A 154 -11.17 -31.41 15.81
C ASN A 154 -11.37 -29.98 16.29
N PHE A 155 -12.11 -29.78 17.37
CA PHE A 155 -12.23 -28.46 18.00
C PHE A 155 -10.85 -27.89 18.36
N PHE A 156 -10.00 -28.68 19.03
CA PHE A 156 -8.62 -28.26 19.34
C PHE A 156 -7.76 -28.18 18.08
N GLY A 157 -7.99 -29.07 17.10
CA GLY A 157 -7.27 -29.06 15.83
C GLY A 157 -7.48 -27.76 15.04
N ILE A 158 -8.70 -27.20 15.06
CA ILE A 158 -9.04 -25.91 14.44
C ILE A 158 -8.34 -24.75 15.14
N GLU A 159 -8.39 -24.70 16.47
CA GLU A 159 -7.73 -23.65 17.24
C GLU A 159 -6.20 -23.67 17.03
N LEU A 160 -5.59 -24.85 17.02
CA LEU A 160 -4.16 -25.00 16.75
C LEU A 160 -3.80 -24.63 15.31
N GLU A 161 -4.64 -24.97 14.32
CA GLU A 161 -4.40 -24.55 12.92
C GLU A 161 -4.51 -23.02 12.80
N THR A 162 -5.47 -22.41 13.50
CA THR A 162 -5.62 -20.95 13.54
C THR A 162 -4.39 -20.27 14.13
N VAL A 163 -3.84 -20.79 15.23
CA VAL A 163 -2.58 -20.29 15.80
C VAL A 163 -1.42 -20.49 14.84
N GLN A 164 -1.35 -21.64 14.18
CA GLN A 164 -0.32 -21.92 13.18
C GLN A 164 -0.38 -20.94 12.01
N ASP A 165 -1.57 -20.64 11.48
CA ASP A 165 -1.80 -19.65 10.41
C ASP A 165 -1.30 -18.26 10.83
N TYR A 166 -1.56 -17.82 12.06
CA TYR A 166 -1.01 -16.56 12.58
C TYR A 166 0.52 -16.57 12.68
N LEU A 167 1.12 -17.68 13.11
CA LEU A 167 2.58 -17.80 13.19
C LEU A 167 3.23 -17.78 11.81
N GLU A 168 2.64 -18.47 10.84
CA GLU A 168 3.08 -18.47 9.45
C GLU A 168 2.97 -17.06 8.84
N TRP A 169 1.84 -16.38 9.04
CA TRP A 169 1.66 -15.00 8.60
C TRP A 169 2.72 -14.06 9.20
N ILE A 170 3.03 -14.18 10.50
CA ILE A 170 4.10 -13.39 11.15
C ILE A 170 5.47 -13.68 10.52
N GLN A 171 5.76 -14.93 10.15
CA GLN A 171 7.01 -15.27 9.47
C GLN A 171 7.08 -14.63 8.08
N ASP A 172 5.97 -14.63 7.35
CA ASP A 172 5.89 -13.99 6.03
C ASP A 172 6.10 -12.47 6.10
N GLN A 173 5.67 -11.83 7.19
CA GLN A 173 5.91 -10.40 7.40
C GLN A 173 7.39 -10.04 7.64
N LYS A 174 8.27 -11.02 7.93
CA LYS A 174 9.71 -10.75 8.19
C LYS A 174 10.52 -10.47 6.93
N TYR A 175 10.02 -10.84 5.75
CA TYR A 175 10.72 -10.58 4.50
C TYR A 175 9.88 -9.67 3.61
N ILE A 176 10.49 -8.60 3.10
CA ILE A 176 9.82 -7.60 2.25
C ILE A 176 9.14 -8.20 1.01
N GLN A 177 9.62 -9.36 0.54
CA GLN A 177 9.04 -10.02 -0.63
C GLN A 177 7.72 -10.74 -0.31
N THR A 178 7.62 -11.34 0.87
CA THR A 178 6.46 -12.11 1.33
C THR A 178 5.51 -11.30 2.21
N ALA A 179 5.93 -10.12 2.68
CA ALA A 179 5.10 -9.23 3.48
C ALA A 179 3.80 -8.85 2.76
N ASP A 180 2.71 -8.82 3.51
CA ASP A 180 1.35 -8.69 2.97
C ASP A 180 1.05 -7.24 2.61
N LEU A 181 1.01 -6.98 1.30
CA LEU A 181 0.68 -5.68 0.72
C LEU A 181 -0.73 -5.19 1.04
N LYS A 182 -1.65 -6.09 1.42
CA LYS A 182 -3.05 -5.77 1.70
C LYS A 182 -3.31 -5.34 3.13
N THR A 183 -2.33 -5.46 4.03
CA THR A 183 -2.44 -4.91 5.39
C THR A 183 -2.84 -3.43 5.36
N LEU A 184 -3.59 -2.97 6.36
CA LEU A 184 -4.00 -1.57 6.45
C LEU A 184 -2.75 -0.67 6.63
N ASP A 185 -2.72 0.44 5.90
CA ASP A 185 -1.64 1.45 5.95
C ASP A 185 -2.16 2.83 6.35
N TRP A 186 -3.29 3.25 5.79
CA TRP A 186 -3.95 4.51 6.13
C TRP A 186 -5.41 4.27 6.43
N ILE A 187 -5.86 4.88 7.53
CA ILE A 187 -7.24 4.89 7.99
C ILE A 187 -7.68 6.32 8.28
N TYR A 188 -8.94 6.50 8.67
CA TYR A 188 -9.49 7.79 9.06
C TYR A 188 -9.65 7.85 10.57
N MET A 189 -9.15 8.92 11.17
CA MET A 189 -9.22 9.19 12.60
C MET A 189 -10.08 10.43 12.86
N TYR A 190 -10.99 10.30 13.80
CA TYR A 190 -11.86 11.34 14.31
C TYR A 190 -11.45 11.63 15.75
N GLN A 191 -10.94 12.84 16.00
CA GLN A 191 -10.58 13.27 17.35
C GLN A 191 -11.86 13.66 18.10
N LEU A 192 -12.12 12.96 19.19
CA LEU A 192 -13.28 13.20 20.06
C LEU A 192 -12.86 14.06 21.26
N PRO A 193 -13.83 14.74 21.92
CA PRO A 193 -13.63 15.28 23.26
C PRO A 193 -13.41 14.14 24.25
N GLU A 194 -13.10 14.50 25.49
CA GLU A 194 -12.95 13.52 26.58
C GLU A 194 -14.22 12.67 26.71
N ILE A 195 -14.07 11.36 26.51
CA ILE A 195 -15.12 10.35 26.61
C ILE A 195 -14.72 9.30 27.65
N LYS A 196 -15.72 8.73 28.32
CA LYS A 196 -15.52 7.67 29.32
C LYS A 196 -16.15 6.38 28.85
N THR A 197 -15.68 5.25 29.38
CA THR A 197 -16.23 3.92 29.08
C THR A 197 -17.69 3.75 29.53
N SER A 198 -18.18 4.61 30.42
CA SER A 198 -19.59 4.68 30.83
C SER A 198 -20.50 5.34 29.79
N ASP A 199 -19.93 6.04 28.82
CA ASP A 199 -20.69 6.90 27.91
C ASP A 199 -21.25 6.06 26.76
N VAL A 200 -22.51 6.30 26.42
CA VAL A 200 -23.13 5.70 25.24
C VAL A 200 -22.87 6.60 24.05
N ILE A 201 -22.16 6.08 23.06
CA ILE A 201 -21.71 6.83 21.88
C ILE A 201 -22.33 6.22 20.64
N SER A 202 -23.04 7.05 19.87
CA SER A 202 -23.66 6.66 18.61
C SER A 202 -23.19 7.59 17.49
N PRO A 203 -22.21 7.16 16.67
CA PRO A 203 -21.76 7.92 15.51
C PRO A 203 -22.75 7.75 14.34
N THR A 204 -23.09 8.85 13.68
CA THR A 204 -23.96 8.87 12.50
C THR A 204 -23.32 9.64 11.35
N ARG A 205 -23.62 9.23 10.12
CA ARG A 205 -23.24 9.91 8.87
C ARG A 205 -24.48 10.38 8.12
N PHE A 206 -24.42 11.57 7.53
CA PHE A 206 -25.51 12.06 6.67
C PHE A 206 -25.32 11.56 5.24
N ASN A 207 -26.31 10.87 4.67
CA ASN A 207 -26.25 10.35 3.30
C ASN A 207 -26.86 11.30 2.24
N GLY A 208 -27.31 12.49 2.63
CA GLY A 208 -28.04 13.44 1.78
C GLY A 208 -29.55 13.48 2.05
N ILE A 209 -30.10 12.45 2.69
CA ILE A 209 -31.53 12.29 2.99
C ILE A 209 -31.72 12.16 4.51
N GLU A 210 -30.96 11.27 5.14
CA GLU A 210 -31.07 10.91 6.54
C GLU A 210 -29.69 10.63 7.17
N ASP A 211 -29.68 10.60 8.50
CA ASP A 211 -28.54 10.15 9.28
C ASP A 211 -28.56 8.62 9.36
N ILE A 212 -27.50 7.99 8.87
CA ILE A 212 -27.27 6.55 8.97
C ILE A 212 -26.30 6.29 10.12
N ASP A 213 -26.65 5.36 11.00
CA ASP A 213 -25.76 4.91 12.07
C ASP A 213 -24.51 4.24 11.52
N VAL A 214 -23.36 4.59 12.10
CA VAL A 214 -22.08 3.94 11.88
C VAL A 214 -21.87 2.97 13.03
N THR A 215 -21.77 1.67 12.73
CA THR A 215 -21.60 0.65 13.76
C THR A 215 -20.28 0.85 14.51
N VAL A 216 -20.34 0.85 15.84
CA VAL A 216 -19.16 0.81 16.71
C VAL A 216 -18.76 -0.65 16.88
N LEU A 217 -17.51 -0.97 16.51
CA LEU A 217 -16.95 -2.31 16.60
C LEU A 217 -16.39 -2.55 18.00
N GLU A 218 -16.56 -3.77 18.52
CA GLU A 218 -16.22 -4.09 19.91
C GLU A 218 -14.77 -4.57 20.07
N SER A 219 -14.16 -5.06 18.99
CA SER A 219 -12.82 -5.63 19.05
C SER A 219 -11.90 -5.17 17.92
N LEU A 220 -10.60 -5.18 18.18
CA LEU A 220 -9.58 -4.95 17.14
C LEU A 220 -9.66 -6.00 16.02
N LYS A 221 -10.00 -7.25 16.35
CA LYS A 221 -10.15 -8.32 15.35
C LYS A 221 -11.23 -7.96 14.34
N GLU A 222 -12.39 -7.47 14.81
CA GLU A 222 -13.46 -6.99 13.93
C GLU A 222 -13.07 -5.75 13.14
N PHE A 223 -12.26 -4.86 13.71
CA PHE A 223 -11.77 -3.68 13.00
C PHE A 223 -10.86 -4.05 11.81
N PHE A 224 -9.93 -4.99 12.00
CA PHE A 224 -9.02 -5.44 10.94
C PHE A 224 -9.64 -6.45 9.97
N TYR A 225 -10.63 -7.23 10.41
CA TYR A 225 -11.34 -8.23 9.60
C TYR A 225 -12.84 -7.98 9.64
N ASN A 226 -13.29 -7.08 8.76
CA ASN A 226 -14.68 -6.64 8.69
C ASN A 226 -15.28 -6.95 7.31
N GLU A 227 -16.22 -7.88 7.27
CA GLU A 227 -16.90 -8.32 6.05
C GLU A 227 -17.58 -7.17 5.27
N ARG A 228 -18.06 -6.13 5.96
CA ARG A 228 -18.71 -4.96 5.34
C ARG A 228 -17.74 -3.83 5.05
N ASN A 229 -16.55 -3.83 5.64
CA ASN A 229 -15.63 -2.69 5.63
C ASN A 229 -16.33 -1.37 6.06
N GLU A 230 -17.29 -1.47 6.97
CA GLU A 230 -18.09 -0.35 7.50
C GLU A 230 -18.06 -0.35 9.02
N GLY A 231 -18.18 0.84 9.62
CA GLY A 231 -18.10 1.02 11.07
C GLY A 231 -16.76 1.58 11.50
N GLY A 232 -16.54 1.60 12.82
CA GLY A 232 -15.28 2.05 13.39
C GLY A 232 -15.07 1.59 14.81
N ILE A 233 -13.82 1.67 15.27
CA ILE A 233 -13.45 1.31 16.63
C ILE A 233 -13.19 2.56 17.45
N LEU A 234 -13.60 2.53 18.71
CA LEU A 234 -13.46 3.61 19.66
C LEU A 234 -12.30 3.34 20.63
N ASP A 235 -11.39 4.30 20.73
CA ASP A 235 -10.32 4.31 21.72
C ASP A 235 -10.64 5.33 22.82
N TYR A 236 -11.12 4.82 23.94
CA TYR A 236 -11.44 5.62 25.12
C TYR A 236 -10.22 6.24 25.81
N LYS A 237 -9.01 5.71 25.61
CA LYS A 237 -7.80 6.26 26.25
C LYS A 237 -7.33 7.51 25.53
N GLU A 238 -7.35 7.45 24.21
CA GLU A 238 -6.88 8.53 23.34
C GLU A 238 -8.00 9.47 22.88
N ASN A 239 -9.26 9.15 23.23
CA ASN A 239 -10.46 9.84 22.76
C ASN A 239 -10.52 9.92 21.23
N LYS A 240 -10.28 8.79 20.56
CA LYS A 240 -10.22 8.71 19.09
C LYS A 240 -11.20 7.68 18.58
N PHE A 241 -11.81 7.95 17.44
CA PHE A 241 -12.59 6.99 16.70
C PHE A 241 -11.95 6.74 15.33
N TYR A 242 -11.77 5.48 14.98
CA TYR A 242 -11.03 5.06 13.80
C TYR A 242 -11.95 4.32 12.83
N THR A 243 -11.89 4.66 11.54
CA THR A 243 -12.65 3.97 10.48
C THR A 243 -11.74 3.63 9.31
N VAL A 244 -11.96 2.46 8.68
CA VAL A 244 -11.22 2.09 7.46
C VAL A 244 -11.73 2.87 6.26
N LYS A 245 -13.06 3.02 6.14
CA LYS A 245 -13.69 3.78 5.07
C LYS A 245 -13.83 5.25 5.45
N ASN A 246 -13.71 6.14 4.47
CA ASN A 246 -13.97 7.56 4.67
C ASN A 246 -15.48 7.79 4.75
N HIS A 247 -15.99 8.13 5.94
CA HIS A 247 -17.39 8.48 6.12
C HIS A 247 -17.65 9.99 6.01
N GLY A 248 -16.64 10.79 5.66
CA GLY A 248 -16.75 12.25 5.69
C GLY A 248 -16.97 12.74 7.12
N GLN A 249 -17.69 13.85 7.29
CA GLN A 249 -18.01 14.37 8.61
C GLN A 249 -19.00 13.47 9.34
N LEU A 250 -18.65 13.03 10.54
CA LEU A 250 -19.51 12.23 11.41
C LEU A 250 -20.11 13.11 12.50
N THR A 251 -21.35 12.81 12.88
CA THR A 251 -21.99 13.37 14.07
C THR A 251 -21.93 12.33 15.18
N PHE A 252 -21.28 12.65 16.29
CA PHE A 252 -21.21 11.78 17.46
C PHE A 252 -22.22 12.25 18.49
N ASN A 253 -23.21 11.40 18.77
CA ASN A 253 -24.15 11.60 19.87
C ASN A 253 -23.61 10.87 21.10
N ILE A 254 -23.16 11.64 22.09
CA ILE A 254 -22.58 11.15 23.33
C ILE A 254 -23.60 11.40 24.43
N SER A 255 -24.05 10.34 25.09
CA SER A 255 -25.01 10.42 26.20
C SER A 255 -24.46 9.77 27.46
N ASN A 256 -24.51 10.54 28.53
CA ASN A 256 -24.19 10.15 29.91
C ASN A 256 -25.47 10.31 30.75
N GLU A 257 -25.50 9.81 31.99
CA GLU A 257 -26.70 9.88 32.85
C GLU A 257 -27.28 11.30 32.99
N ASP A 258 -26.42 12.33 32.95
CA ASP A 258 -26.79 13.73 33.19
C ASP A 258 -26.79 14.64 31.96
N SER A 259 -26.29 14.18 30.81
CA SER A 259 -26.13 15.06 29.63
C SER A 259 -26.10 14.32 28.29
N LYS A 260 -26.59 14.99 27.26
CA LYS A 260 -26.49 14.55 25.87
C LYS A 260 -25.81 15.64 25.05
N VAL A 261 -24.67 15.30 24.47
CA VAL A 261 -23.88 16.20 23.63
C VAL A 261 -23.82 15.62 22.22
N SER A 262 -24.01 16.49 21.22
CA SER A 262 -23.86 16.12 19.82
C SER A 262 -22.77 16.98 19.21
N ILE A 263 -21.75 16.34 18.65
CA ILE A 263 -20.60 17.01 18.03
C ILE A 263 -20.43 16.54 16.60
N LYS A 264 -19.96 17.42 15.72
CA LYS A 264 -19.63 17.06 14.34
C LYS A 264 -18.13 17.11 14.14
N VAL A 265 -17.53 15.98 13.78
CA VAL A 265 -16.08 15.83 13.67
C VAL A 265 -15.72 15.44 12.24
N LYS A 266 -14.70 16.11 11.68
CA LYS A 266 -14.15 15.76 10.36
C LYS A 266 -12.99 14.77 10.54
N PRO A 267 -12.81 13.84 9.59
CA PRO A 267 -11.74 12.87 9.66
C PRO A 267 -10.39 13.53 9.33
N THR A 268 -9.35 12.94 9.89
CA THR A 268 -7.95 13.16 9.50
C THR A 268 -7.36 11.83 9.06
N ASN A 269 -6.45 11.84 8.10
CA ASN A 269 -5.78 10.62 7.68
C ASN A 269 -4.79 10.19 8.77
N PHE A 270 -4.83 8.92 9.15
CA PHE A 270 -4.02 8.35 10.22
C PHE A 270 -3.28 7.12 9.69
N HIS A 271 -1.96 7.14 9.85
CA HIS A 271 -1.08 6.05 9.41
C HIS A 271 -1.07 4.93 10.45
N ILE A 272 -1.26 3.69 9.98
CA ILE A 272 -1.03 2.48 10.76
C ILE A 272 0.35 1.95 10.41
N TRP A 273 1.21 1.88 11.42
CA TRP A 273 2.52 1.29 11.31
C TRP A 273 2.43 -0.22 11.03
N ASN A 274 3.07 -0.69 9.95
CA ASN A 274 3.09 -2.10 9.57
C ASN A 274 4.51 -2.58 9.18
N ALA A 275 4.64 -3.81 8.70
CA ALA A 275 5.93 -4.42 8.38
C ALA A 275 6.76 -3.62 7.36
N PHE A 276 6.11 -2.90 6.43
CA PHE A 276 6.83 -2.05 5.47
C PHE A 276 7.47 -0.84 6.14
N ASP A 277 6.87 -0.32 7.21
CA ASP A 277 7.43 0.79 7.98
C ASP A 277 8.69 0.36 8.75
N GLU A 278 8.73 -0.88 9.25
CA GLU A 278 9.94 -1.48 9.82
C GLU A 278 11.07 -1.60 8.79
N PHE A 279 10.77 -2.08 7.58
CA PHE A 279 11.77 -2.15 6.51
C PHE A 279 12.24 -0.77 6.08
N GLY A 280 11.33 0.19 5.95
CA GLY A 280 11.66 1.58 5.64
C GLY A 280 12.57 2.21 6.69
N LEU A 281 12.24 2.03 7.98
CA LEU A 281 13.07 2.47 9.10
C LEU A 281 14.48 1.88 9.02
N LEU A 282 14.61 0.58 8.71
CA LEU A 282 15.90 -0.11 8.59
C LEU A 282 16.79 0.49 7.50
N VAL A 283 16.20 0.94 6.38
CA VAL A 283 16.94 1.50 5.24
C VAL A 283 16.94 3.03 5.19
N GLY A 284 16.36 3.70 6.19
CA GLY A 284 16.29 5.16 6.27
C GLY A 284 15.36 5.80 5.23
N VAL A 285 14.25 5.13 4.90
CA VAL A 285 13.24 5.62 3.95
C VAL A 285 11.92 5.74 4.68
N GLU A 286 11.46 6.97 4.89
CA GLU A 286 10.18 7.25 5.57
C GLU A 286 9.00 7.23 4.60
N ARG A 287 7.86 6.65 5.00
CA ARG A 287 6.62 6.59 4.21
C ARG A 287 6.11 7.99 3.84
N LEU A 288 5.78 8.19 2.58
CA LEU A 288 5.15 9.44 2.12
C LEU A 288 3.68 9.49 2.53
N TYR A 289 3.15 10.71 2.66
CA TYR A 289 1.75 10.91 3.02
C TYR A 289 0.81 10.22 2.03
N LEU A 290 -0.10 9.38 2.54
CA LEU A 290 -1.04 8.55 1.76
C LEU A 290 -0.38 7.56 0.78
N GLU A 291 0.89 7.23 0.99
CA GLU A 291 1.59 6.22 0.20
C GLU A 291 1.13 4.82 0.60
N LYS A 292 0.64 4.07 -0.40
CA LYS A 292 0.18 2.69 -0.22
C LYS A 292 1.36 1.74 -0.02
N ASN A 293 1.14 0.64 0.69
CA ASN A 293 2.16 -0.41 0.92
C ASN A 293 2.87 -0.88 -0.36
N GLY A 294 2.15 -1.06 -1.47
CA GLY A 294 2.75 -1.48 -2.73
C GLY A 294 3.75 -0.48 -3.31
N ASP A 295 3.41 0.81 -3.26
CA ASP A 295 4.30 1.87 -3.75
C ASP A 295 5.50 2.05 -2.79
N TYR A 296 5.23 2.00 -1.48
CA TYR A 296 6.28 2.11 -0.47
C TYR A 296 7.27 0.96 -0.52
N LYS A 297 6.81 -0.28 -0.72
CA LYS A 297 7.66 -1.46 -0.95
C LYS A 297 8.65 -1.20 -2.08
N GLU A 298 8.18 -0.69 -3.23
CA GLU A 298 9.05 -0.40 -4.37
C GLU A 298 10.09 0.67 -4.02
N ARG A 299 9.69 1.73 -3.29
CA ARG A 299 10.61 2.79 -2.88
C ARG A 299 11.66 2.34 -1.86
N ILE A 300 11.32 1.40 -0.97
CA ILE A 300 12.27 0.74 -0.07
C ILE A 300 13.28 -0.10 -0.89
N LEU A 301 12.80 -0.87 -1.88
CA LEU A 301 13.67 -1.63 -2.78
C LEU A 301 14.55 -0.72 -3.65
N ASP A 302 14.09 0.51 -3.94
CA ASP A 302 14.85 1.49 -4.71
C ASP A 302 16.11 1.96 -3.99
N VAL A 303 16.25 1.78 -2.66
CA VAL A 303 17.54 1.99 -1.97
C VAL A 303 18.65 1.14 -2.58
N PHE A 304 18.33 -0.08 -3.01
CA PHE A 304 19.30 -1.00 -3.60
C PHE A 304 19.41 -0.85 -5.13
N ARG A 305 18.32 -0.49 -5.81
CA ARG A 305 18.27 -0.35 -7.28
C ARG A 305 18.81 1.02 -7.74
N TYR A 306 18.57 2.05 -6.95
CA TYR A 306 18.98 3.44 -7.14
C TYR A 306 19.74 3.92 -5.89
N PRO A 307 20.97 3.41 -5.67
CA PRO A 307 21.73 3.77 -4.49
C PRO A 307 22.04 5.27 -4.46
N SER A 308 21.84 5.88 -3.30
CA SER A 308 22.22 7.26 -3.05
C SER A 308 23.72 7.39 -2.82
N GLY A 309 24.27 8.58 -3.07
CA GLY A 309 25.70 8.86 -2.89
C GLY A 309 26.03 10.32 -3.15
N THR A 310 27.28 10.71 -2.91
CA THR A 310 27.75 12.10 -3.06
C THR A 310 28.03 12.52 -4.50
N HIS A 311 28.09 11.56 -5.42
CA HIS A 311 28.31 11.78 -6.84
C HIS A 311 26.99 12.15 -7.54
N ASP A 312 27.08 12.78 -8.71
CA ASP A 312 25.94 13.35 -9.43
C ASP A 312 24.74 12.39 -9.58
N THR A 313 24.99 11.15 -9.99
CA THR A 313 23.93 10.13 -10.15
C THR A 313 23.40 9.63 -8.80
N GLY A 314 24.25 9.53 -7.78
CA GLY A 314 23.83 9.14 -6.43
C GLY A 314 22.92 10.20 -5.80
N LEU A 315 23.20 11.48 -6.03
CA LEU A 315 22.33 12.58 -5.62
C LEU A 315 20.99 12.53 -6.37
N THR A 316 21.02 12.34 -7.69
CA THR A 316 19.80 12.14 -8.51
C THR A 316 18.94 11.01 -7.95
N ASN A 317 19.55 9.86 -7.68
CA ASN A 317 18.87 8.68 -7.18
C ASN A 317 18.19 8.93 -5.83
N GLY A 318 18.92 9.52 -4.87
CA GLY A 318 18.39 9.82 -3.54
C GLY A 318 17.21 10.78 -3.59
N ILE A 319 17.35 11.91 -4.28
CA ILE A 319 16.27 12.90 -4.43
C ILE A 319 15.06 12.28 -5.14
N ALA A 320 15.30 11.57 -6.25
CA ALA A 320 14.21 10.99 -7.04
C ALA A 320 13.44 9.90 -6.27
N ARG A 321 14.13 9.11 -5.45
CA ARG A 321 13.49 8.13 -4.57
C ARG A 321 12.61 8.84 -3.55
N ASP A 322 13.17 9.80 -2.81
CA ASP A 322 12.48 10.44 -1.68
C ASP A 322 11.29 11.31 -2.15
N LEU A 323 11.34 11.83 -3.38
CA LEU A 323 10.26 12.60 -4.01
C LEU A 323 9.35 11.77 -4.93
N ARG A 324 9.48 10.43 -4.95
CA ARG A 324 8.67 9.52 -5.79
C ARG A 324 8.69 9.89 -7.29
N MET A 325 9.86 10.24 -7.80
CA MET A 325 10.08 10.62 -9.21
C MET A 325 10.51 9.44 -10.11
N ILE A 326 10.85 8.29 -9.52
CA ILE A 326 11.18 7.07 -10.26
C ILE A 326 9.91 6.55 -10.96
N GLN A 327 9.89 6.64 -12.29
CA GLN A 327 8.80 6.19 -13.13
C GLN A 327 8.91 4.69 -13.38
N ARG A 328 7.92 3.94 -12.89
CA ARG A 328 7.72 2.50 -13.15
C ARG A 328 6.36 2.21 -13.78
N LYS A 329 5.45 3.17 -13.72
CA LYS A 329 4.05 3.03 -14.13
C LYS A 329 3.72 4.07 -15.20
N ASP A 330 2.77 3.72 -16.07
CA ASP A 330 2.20 4.64 -17.04
C ASP A 330 1.12 5.54 -16.42
N LYS A 331 0.52 6.41 -17.23
CA LYS A 331 -0.58 7.31 -16.79
C LYS A 331 -1.82 6.57 -16.28
N ALA A 332 -1.94 5.27 -16.57
CA ALA A 332 -3.03 4.42 -16.11
C ALA A 332 -2.62 3.57 -14.89
N GLU A 333 -1.53 3.94 -14.20
CA GLU A 333 -0.97 3.23 -13.04
C GLU A 333 -0.55 1.77 -13.33
N LYS A 334 -0.35 1.42 -14.62
CA LYS A 334 0.13 0.09 -15.01
C LYS A 334 1.63 0.11 -15.15
N TYR A 335 2.29 -0.93 -14.64
CA TYR A 335 3.74 -1.08 -14.81
C TYR A 335 4.14 -1.03 -16.28
N ILE A 336 5.16 -0.23 -16.58
CA ILE A 336 5.74 -0.11 -17.91
C ILE A 336 6.45 -1.42 -18.22
N LYS A 337 5.82 -2.22 -19.08
CA LYS A 337 6.28 -3.55 -19.48
C LYS A 337 6.66 -3.56 -20.95
N TRP A 338 7.87 -3.98 -21.25
CA TRP A 338 8.31 -4.28 -22.60
C TRP A 338 7.90 -5.71 -22.94
N LYS A 339 6.77 -5.85 -23.64
CA LYS A 339 6.09 -7.14 -23.87
C LYS A 339 6.80 -8.05 -24.87
N ASP A 340 7.47 -7.47 -25.86
CA ASP A 340 8.08 -8.17 -26.98
C ASP A 340 9.49 -7.61 -27.20
N ASP A 341 10.48 -8.32 -26.66
CA ASP A 341 11.89 -7.92 -26.69
C ASP A 341 12.62 -8.28 -27.98
N SER A 342 11.90 -8.84 -28.97
CA SER A 342 12.36 -8.96 -30.35
C SER A 342 12.27 -7.64 -31.11
N LYS A 343 11.51 -6.67 -30.58
CA LYS A 343 11.34 -5.34 -31.15
C LYS A 343 11.87 -4.29 -30.19
N ASP A 344 12.51 -3.27 -30.74
CA ASP A 344 13.00 -2.14 -29.96
C ASP A 344 11.88 -1.49 -29.14
N LEU A 345 12.20 -1.15 -27.89
CA LEU A 345 11.34 -0.37 -27.03
C LEU A 345 11.54 1.11 -27.34
N VAL A 346 10.46 1.83 -27.63
CA VAL A 346 10.50 3.28 -27.86
C VAL A 346 9.75 3.99 -26.74
N LEU A 347 10.49 4.68 -25.88
CA LEU A 347 9.97 5.60 -24.88
C LEU A 347 9.77 6.97 -25.53
N LYS A 348 8.52 7.27 -25.88
CA LYS A 348 8.16 8.56 -26.49
C LYS A 348 8.05 9.65 -25.43
N ASN A 349 8.92 10.64 -25.50
CA ASN A 349 8.90 11.81 -24.66
C ASN A 349 7.94 12.88 -25.19
N GLN A 350 6.65 12.53 -25.30
CA GLN A 350 5.61 13.45 -25.80
C GLN A 350 5.43 14.69 -24.92
N SER A 351 5.85 14.61 -23.66
CA SER A 351 5.69 15.67 -22.67
C SER A 351 6.96 16.52 -22.49
N GLN A 352 8.00 16.31 -23.31
CA GLN A 352 9.31 16.99 -23.23
C GLN A 352 9.90 17.00 -21.82
N LYS A 353 9.64 15.93 -21.06
CA LYS A 353 10.17 15.77 -19.71
C LYS A 353 11.66 15.46 -19.77
N ASN A 354 12.46 16.01 -18.86
CA ASN A 354 13.85 15.61 -18.77
C ASN A 354 13.93 14.18 -18.23
N ILE A 355 14.42 13.23 -19.05
CA ILE A 355 14.63 11.84 -18.65
C ILE A 355 16.13 11.62 -18.50
N ASP A 356 16.59 11.30 -17.29
CA ASP A 356 18.00 10.98 -17.07
C ASP A 356 18.30 9.56 -17.55
N VAL A 357 18.85 9.44 -18.74
CA VAL A 357 19.10 8.16 -19.42
C VAL A 357 20.04 7.25 -18.63
N ARG A 358 20.92 7.81 -17.78
CA ARG A 358 21.82 7.05 -16.90
C ARG A 358 21.06 6.27 -15.83
N THR A 359 19.82 6.66 -15.56
CA THR A 359 18.92 6.05 -14.57
C THR A 359 17.97 5.03 -15.19
N LEU A 360 17.98 4.88 -16.52
CA LEU A 360 17.17 3.88 -17.21
C LEU A 360 17.62 2.47 -16.81
N ARG A 361 16.65 1.64 -16.44
CA ARG A 361 16.83 0.25 -16.05
C ARG A 361 15.86 -0.65 -16.81
N ILE A 362 16.35 -1.83 -17.17
CA ILE A 362 15.54 -2.95 -17.66
C ILE A 362 15.76 -4.12 -16.69
N ASP A 363 14.68 -4.65 -16.12
CA ASP A 363 14.72 -5.65 -15.04
C ASP A 363 15.65 -5.26 -13.88
N ASP A 364 15.53 -4.00 -13.42
CA ASP A 364 16.36 -3.38 -12.38
C ASP A 364 17.88 -3.31 -12.69
N LYS A 365 18.31 -3.56 -13.95
CA LYS A 365 19.71 -3.47 -14.39
C LYS A 365 19.97 -2.27 -15.28
N ASN A 366 21.16 -1.66 -15.13
CA ASN A 366 21.63 -0.57 -15.98
C ASN A 366 21.78 -1.05 -17.43
N LEU A 367 21.38 -0.19 -18.36
CA LEU A 367 21.72 -0.35 -19.76
C LEU A 367 23.14 0.16 -20.03
N ARG A 368 23.84 -0.51 -20.94
CA ARG A 368 25.09 -0.03 -21.52
C ARG A 368 24.78 0.95 -22.65
N GLU A 369 25.74 1.83 -22.96
CA GLU A 369 25.58 2.87 -23.99
C GLU A 369 25.30 2.32 -25.40
N ASP A 370 25.73 1.08 -25.69
CA ASP A 370 25.46 0.39 -26.96
C ASP A 370 24.03 -0.15 -27.07
N GLN A 371 23.25 -0.13 -25.98
CA GLN A 371 21.92 -0.75 -25.91
C GLN A 371 20.77 0.23 -26.13
N PHE A 372 21.06 1.53 -26.26
CA PHE A 372 20.03 2.53 -26.52
C PHE A 372 20.52 3.67 -27.40
N HIS A 373 19.56 4.42 -27.94
CA HIS A 373 19.78 5.65 -28.67
C HIS A 373 18.78 6.71 -28.21
N VAL A 374 19.25 7.95 -28.06
CA VAL A 374 18.43 9.10 -27.69
C VAL A 374 18.36 10.03 -28.88
N ASP A 375 17.15 10.34 -29.34
CA ASP A 375 16.98 11.26 -30.45
C ASP A 375 17.04 12.74 -30.00
N SER A 376 17.04 13.66 -30.96
CA SER A 376 17.12 15.11 -30.70
C SER A 376 15.92 15.69 -29.94
N ILE A 377 14.82 14.95 -29.83
CA ILE A 377 13.58 15.34 -29.13
C ILE A 377 13.56 14.72 -27.71
N GLY A 378 14.54 13.87 -27.39
CA GLY A 378 14.64 13.18 -26.10
C GLY A 378 13.81 11.89 -26.03
N ASN A 379 13.37 11.32 -27.16
CA ASN A 379 12.83 9.96 -27.17
C ASN A 379 13.98 8.96 -27.01
N ILE A 380 13.73 7.90 -26.24
CA ILE A 380 14.73 6.87 -25.98
C ILE A 380 14.30 5.59 -26.71
N ARG A 381 15.17 5.08 -27.58
CA ARG A 381 15.01 3.79 -28.25
C ARG A 381 15.98 2.80 -27.62
N VAL A 382 15.47 1.78 -26.93
CA VAL A 382 16.26 0.66 -26.42
C VAL A 382 16.22 -0.46 -27.46
N TYR A 383 17.39 -0.96 -27.86
CA TYR A 383 17.50 -2.00 -28.88
C TYR A 383 17.01 -3.36 -28.36
N ALA A 384 16.40 -4.15 -29.24
CA ALA A 384 15.91 -5.49 -28.98
C ALA A 384 16.93 -6.40 -28.26
N LEU A 385 16.49 -7.07 -27.20
CA LEU A 385 17.32 -8.01 -26.42
C LEU A 385 17.23 -9.45 -26.92
N ASN A 386 16.19 -9.80 -27.68
CA ASN A 386 15.98 -11.12 -28.31
C ASN A 386 16.05 -12.31 -27.33
N GLN A 387 15.59 -12.14 -26.09
CA GLN A 387 15.47 -13.18 -25.06
C GLN A 387 14.07 -13.82 -25.02
N ASN A 388 13.11 -13.34 -25.81
CA ASN A 388 11.73 -13.79 -25.89
C ASN A 388 11.01 -13.77 -24.53
N LYS A 389 11.26 -12.72 -23.75
CA LYS A 389 10.63 -12.54 -22.44
C LYS A 389 10.14 -11.10 -22.27
N GLN A 390 9.18 -10.94 -21.36
CA GLN A 390 8.71 -9.61 -20.97
C GLN A 390 9.67 -9.00 -19.95
N HIS A 391 9.94 -7.71 -20.09
CA HIS A 391 10.81 -6.96 -19.19
C HIS A 391 10.08 -5.83 -18.47
N THR A 392 10.56 -5.45 -17.28
CA THR A 392 10.13 -4.23 -16.58
C THR A 392 11.07 -3.07 -16.89
N VAL A 393 10.51 -1.87 -16.99
CA VAL A 393 11.25 -0.65 -17.33
C VAL A 393 11.08 0.37 -16.23
N SER A 394 12.18 0.98 -15.79
CA SER A 394 12.15 2.08 -14.83
C SER A 394 13.19 3.16 -15.13
N PHE A 395 12.87 4.42 -14.85
CA PHE A 395 13.77 5.56 -15.06
C PHE A 395 13.35 6.75 -14.20
N ILE A 396 14.25 7.71 -14.01
CA ILE A 396 13.95 8.97 -13.34
C ILE A 396 13.60 10.02 -14.40
N SER A 397 12.47 10.72 -14.20
CA SER A 397 12.07 11.84 -15.03
C SER A 397 11.75 13.07 -14.19
N ASP A 398 11.71 14.25 -14.82
CA ASP A 398 11.32 15.53 -14.22
C ASP A 398 12.27 16.04 -13.13
N LEU A 399 13.52 15.57 -13.13
CA LEU A 399 14.56 16.09 -12.24
C LEU A 399 15.57 16.92 -13.04
N GLU A 400 15.70 18.19 -12.66
CA GLU A 400 16.74 19.09 -13.15
C GLU A 400 17.59 19.57 -11.98
N LYS A 401 18.90 19.60 -12.18
CA LYS A 401 19.86 20.04 -11.16
C LYS A 401 20.61 21.23 -11.70
N PHE A 402 20.64 22.27 -10.89
CA PHE A 402 21.31 23.51 -11.20
C PHE A 402 22.35 23.79 -10.13
N GLU A 403 23.54 24.18 -10.56
CA GLU A 403 24.50 24.81 -9.67
C GLU A 403 24.09 26.27 -9.51
N LEU A 404 23.85 26.70 -8.27
CA LEU A 404 23.29 28.02 -7.96
C LEU A 404 24.08 29.19 -8.58
N PHE A 405 25.40 29.06 -8.74
CA PHE A 405 26.26 30.10 -9.32
C PHE A 405 26.49 29.96 -10.83
N ASN A 406 25.80 29.04 -11.51
CA ASN A 406 26.03 28.82 -12.93
C ASN A 406 25.42 29.94 -13.80
N LYS A 407 26.23 30.97 -14.07
CA LYS A 407 25.88 32.12 -14.93
C LYS A 407 25.71 31.76 -16.41
N THR A 408 26.10 30.56 -16.82
CA THR A 408 25.99 30.12 -18.23
C THR A 408 24.65 29.44 -18.53
N ASN A 409 23.87 29.09 -17.50
CA ASN A 409 22.57 28.46 -17.67
C ASN A 409 21.45 29.51 -17.77
N GLU A 410 21.01 29.79 -19.00
CA GLU A 410 19.98 30.81 -19.28
C GLU A 410 18.63 30.49 -18.62
N SER A 411 18.25 29.20 -18.55
CA SER A 411 16.99 28.77 -17.92
C SER A 411 16.98 29.07 -16.42
N LEU A 412 18.08 28.74 -15.72
CA LEU A 412 18.25 29.08 -14.31
C LEU A 412 18.27 30.59 -14.09
N TYR A 413 18.97 31.32 -14.95
CA TYR A 413 19.07 32.77 -14.86
C TYR A 413 17.68 33.43 -14.93
N LYS A 414 16.81 33.00 -15.84
CA LYS A 414 15.43 33.49 -15.95
C LYS A 414 14.54 33.14 -14.75
N ILE A 415 14.85 32.06 -14.04
CA ILE A 415 14.15 31.71 -12.78
C ILE A 415 14.59 32.63 -11.64
N MET A 416 15.89 32.95 -11.57
CA MET A 416 16.50 33.70 -10.47
C MET A 416 16.45 35.22 -10.65
N PHE A 417 16.50 35.70 -11.89
CA PHE A 417 16.59 37.11 -12.23
C PHE A 417 15.55 37.52 -13.28
N GLN A 418 15.03 38.72 -13.12
CA GLN A 418 14.19 39.39 -14.11
C GLN A 418 15.05 39.87 -15.29
N GLU A 419 14.40 40.31 -16.38
CA GLU A 419 15.11 40.84 -17.56
C GLU A 419 15.99 42.06 -17.26
N ASP A 420 15.69 42.80 -16.19
CA ASP A 420 16.46 43.95 -15.71
C ASP A 420 17.62 43.57 -14.76
N GLY A 421 17.81 42.28 -14.48
CA GLY A 421 18.84 41.76 -13.59
C GLY A 421 18.46 41.78 -12.10
N GLN A 422 17.25 42.21 -11.73
CA GLN A 422 16.79 42.14 -10.33
C GLN A 422 16.42 40.71 -9.93
N ALA A 423 16.61 40.38 -8.65
CA ALA A 423 16.22 39.09 -8.09
C ALA A 423 14.69 38.87 -8.21
N THR A 424 14.30 37.67 -8.62
CA THR A 424 12.89 37.26 -8.62
C THR A 424 12.42 36.93 -7.19
N PHE A 425 11.10 36.90 -7.00
CA PHE A 425 10.49 36.42 -5.76
C PHE A 425 10.91 34.99 -5.39
N THR A 426 11.18 34.16 -6.40
CA THR A 426 11.67 32.79 -6.23
C THR A 426 13.05 32.77 -5.57
N LEU A 427 13.98 33.63 -6.03
CA LEU A 427 15.30 33.74 -5.43
C LEU A 427 15.22 34.22 -3.97
N PHE A 428 14.35 35.19 -3.67
CA PHE A 428 14.11 35.62 -2.28
C PHE A 428 13.64 34.45 -1.39
N LYS A 429 12.67 33.66 -1.86
CA LYS A 429 12.19 32.48 -1.15
C LYS A 429 13.29 31.44 -0.92
N TRP A 430 14.15 31.20 -1.91
CA TRP A 430 15.27 30.27 -1.75
C TRP A 430 16.25 30.75 -0.67
N VAL A 431 16.63 32.04 -0.71
CA VAL A 431 17.51 32.65 0.30
C VAL A 431 16.89 32.57 1.70
N GLU A 432 15.60 32.87 1.84
CA GLU A 432 14.87 32.79 3.12
C GLU A 432 14.81 31.34 3.64
N TYR A 433 14.47 30.40 2.77
CA TYR A 433 14.40 28.98 3.11
C TYR A 433 15.75 28.43 3.59
N ILE A 434 16.82 28.72 2.86
CA ILE A 434 18.19 28.34 3.21
C ILE A 434 18.57 28.89 4.58
N ASN A 435 18.32 30.18 4.82
CA ASN A 435 18.59 30.82 6.11
C ASN A 435 17.80 30.21 7.27
N THR A 436 16.60 29.70 7.00
CA THR A 436 15.75 29.07 8.00
C THR A 436 16.20 27.64 8.35
N ILE A 437 16.60 26.86 7.34
CA ILE A 437 16.87 25.42 7.49
C ILE A 437 18.33 25.11 7.78
N ALA A 438 19.28 25.90 7.27
CA ALA A 438 20.72 25.65 7.41
C ALA A 438 21.52 26.80 8.05
N PRO A 439 21.07 27.42 9.16
CA PRO A 439 21.81 28.51 9.79
C PRO A 439 23.17 28.07 10.33
N ILE A 440 23.34 26.80 10.74
CA ILE A 440 24.61 26.33 11.33
C ILE A 440 25.74 26.23 10.28
N MET A 441 25.41 26.02 9.00
CA MET A 441 26.42 25.96 7.95
C MET A 441 26.81 27.35 7.47
N TRP A 442 25.87 28.31 7.44
CA TRP A 442 26.05 29.61 6.76
C TRP A 442 25.86 30.86 7.64
N ASP A 443 25.49 30.72 8.93
CA ASP A 443 25.09 31.75 9.92
C ASP A 443 23.99 32.71 9.41
N ARG A 444 24.29 33.44 8.35
CA ARG A 444 23.38 34.20 7.52
C ARG A 444 23.86 34.19 6.06
N PHE A 445 23.10 33.54 5.18
CA PHE A 445 23.26 33.60 3.73
C PHE A 445 22.71 34.90 3.17
N LYS A 446 23.61 35.71 2.60
CA LYS A 446 23.26 36.82 1.72
C LYS A 446 23.74 36.50 0.31
N TRP A 447 22.80 36.47 -0.62
CA TRP A 447 23.10 36.27 -2.03
C TRP A 447 23.99 37.42 -2.55
N ASP A 448 25.03 37.11 -3.31
CA ASP A 448 26.02 38.03 -3.90
C ASP A 448 27.05 38.67 -2.90
N GLU A 449 26.99 38.34 -1.61
CA GLU A 449 28.03 38.67 -0.62
C GLU A 449 28.84 37.40 -0.27
N GLY A 450 30.01 37.24 -0.88
CA GLY A 450 30.90 36.09 -0.62
C GLY A 450 31.88 36.35 0.53
N TYR A 451 31.46 36.16 1.78
CA TYR A 451 32.40 35.92 2.88
C TYR A 451 31.86 34.85 3.83
N TRP A 452 32.74 33.91 4.17
CA TRP A 452 32.48 32.89 5.18
C TRP A 452 32.79 33.49 6.55
N ASP A 453 31.77 33.82 7.34
CA ASP A 453 31.96 34.08 8.76
C ASP A 453 31.81 32.76 9.52
N ALA A 454 32.86 31.92 9.45
CA ALA A 454 32.92 30.73 10.27
C ALA A 454 33.19 31.15 11.72
N ILE A 455 32.09 31.44 12.43
CA ILE A 455 31.95 31.44 13.89
C ILE A 455 32.50 32.71 14.58
N ASP A 456 31.57 33.55 15.07
CA ASP A 456 31.90 34.58 16.06
C ASP A 456 32.47 33.92 17.33
N LYS A 457 33.68 34.36 17.70
CA LYS A 457 34.49 33.88 18.81
C LYS A 457 33.79 33.97 20.17
N SER A 458 32.71 34.75 20.24
CA SER A 458 31.91 35.01 21.43
C SER A 458 30.92 33.88 21.80
N LEU A 459 30.57 33.00 20.85
CA LEU A 459 29.40 32.11 20.99
C LEU A 459 29.67 30.62 21.27
N THR A 460 30.92 30.13 21.17
CA THR A 460 31.16 28.67 21.24
C THR A 460 31.61 28.13 22.59
N GLY A 461 32.06 28.96 23.55
CA GLY A 461 32.47 28.51 24.88
C GLY A 461 33.57 27.42 24.91
N LEU A 462 34.14 27.07 23.77
CA LEU A 462 35.15 26.04 23.57
C LEU A 462 36.44 26.74 23.13
N GLY A 463 37.36 26.91 24.08
CA GLY A 463 38.71 27.33 23.77
C GLY A 463 39.43 26.19 23.04
N TYR A 464 39.71 26.35 21.76
CA TYR A 464 40.66 25.52 21.05
C TYR A 464 42.03 26.22 21.00
N VAL A 465 43.10 25.43 21.12
CA VAL A 465 44.44 25.90 20.77
C VAL A 465 44.52 25.90 19.25
N PRO A 466 44.91 27.00 18.60
CA PRO A 466 45.00 27.06 17.15
C PRO A 466 46.04 26.05 16.66
N ASN A 467 45.58 24.98 16.03
CA ASN A 467 46.44 24.14 15.22
C ASN A 467 46.54 24.77 13.84
N ILE A 468 47.71 25.33 13.54
CA ILE A 468 48.07 25.82 12.21
C ILE A 468 48.11 24.58 11.29
N TRP A 469 47.12 24.43 10.43
CA TRP A 469 47.18 23.53 9.28
C TRP A 469 47.40 24.37 8.03
N ASP A 470 48.38 23.91 7.26
CA ASP A 470 48.94 24.41 6.01
C ASP A 470 49.76 25.72 6.03
N SER A 471 51.06 25.50 5.85
CA SER A 471 52.03 26.53 5.44
C SER A 471 51.62 27.09 4.08
N ASN A 472 51.79 28.39 3.88
CA ASN A 472 51.47 29.05 2.61
C ASN A 472 52.16 28.37 1.42
N ILE A 473 51.40 27.65 0.59
CA ILE A 473 51.91 26.93 -0.59
C ILE A 473 52.40 27.88 -1.69
N GLU A 474 52.07 29.18 -1.62
CA GLU A 474 52.59 30.17 -2.56
C GLU A 474 54.12 30.32 -2.48
N ILE A 475 54.71 30.13 -1.30
CA ILE A 475 56.15 30.19 -1.11
C ILE A 475 56.85 29.04 -1.87
N TRP A 476 56.13 27.94 -2.12
CA TRP A 476 56.64 26.75 -2.80
C TRP A 476 56.39 26.76 -4.31
N LYS A 477 55.59 27.69 -4.85
CA LYS A 477 55.30 27.78 -6.30
C LYS A 477 56.55 28.11 -7.15
N GLU A 478 57.56 28.73 -6.55
CA GLU A 478 58.83 29.05 -7.24
C GLU A 478 59.88 27.91 -7.15
N TYR A 479 59.61 26.86 -6.36
CA TYR A 479 60.53 25.72 -6.25
C TYR A 479 60.24 24.71 -7.36
N LYS A 480 61.16 24.59 -8.32
CA LYS A 480 61.23 23.42 -9.20
C LYS A 480 61.99 22.33 -8.48
N PHE A 481 61.34 21.19 -8.26
CA PHE A 481 62.03 19.97 -7.84
C PHE A 481 62.73 19.39 -9.07
N ASP A 482 64.06 19.40 -9.08
CA ASP A 482 64.85 18.62 -10.02
C ASP A 482 64.69 17.15 -9.65
N SER A 483 63.99 16.38 -10.48
CA SER A 483 63.77 14.95 -10.28
C SER A 483 64.87 14.09 -10.92
N ASP A 484 66.12 14.55 -10.88
CA ASP A 484 67.29 13.79 -11.33
C ASP A 484 68.45 13.95 -10.33
N GLN A 485 68.36 13.26 -9.19
CA GLN A 485 69.49 12.67 -8.45
C GLN A 485 69.09 11.33 -7.84
#